data_AF-A0A6N8WA04-F1
#
_entry.id   AF-A0A6N8WA04-F1
#
_cell.length_a   1.000
_cell.length_b   1.000
_cell.length_c   1.000
_cell.angle_alpha   90.00
_cell.angle_beta   90.00
_cell.angle_gamma   90.00
#
_symmetry.space_group_name_H-M   'P 1'
#
loop_
_entity.id
_entity.type
_entity.pdbx_description
1 polymer ?
#
loop_
_entity_poly.entity_id
_entity_poly.type
_entity_poly.pdbx_seq_one_letter_code
_entity_poly.pdbx_strand_id
1 'polypeptide(L)'
;MANETLYNGITVPQTWPPRNVIESSREPIPVPYLAHPPQVIPIDLGRQLFVDDFLIAETSLTRAYGKPEIHPQSPVLSPETDEEMDAGFCPMAAPFNDGAWYDPQDKLFKLWYMPGWFHSTALATSTDGIHWERPQLDVTPGTNLVWPNNEGSDRDGCLVWLDSDTPDPAQRYKMFQYYRHYKQKPGQPPIPPGSWPSQMAKGEMVSEGWAQVSPDGIHWSDPVITTQVGDNTSFFYNPFRRKWCMSIRRSGRIDETTRLRARFYRESDDFLQGAQWDMDSDEVFWQRIDHFDLPHPAPPHQSGARKDVNLTP
;
A
#
# COMPACT_ATOMS: atom_id res chain seq x y z
N MET A 1 -14.37 -27.79 11.34
CA MET A 1 -14.18 -26.54 12.11
C MET A 1 -15.39 -25.66 11.84
N ALA A 2 -15.94 -24.99 12.85
CA ALA A 2 -17.18 -24.21 12.72
C ALA A 2 -16.94 -22.88 11.99
N ASN A 3 -17.99 -22.32 11.41
CA ASN A 3 -17.95 -20.97 10.83
C ASN A 3 -17.64 -19.93 11.93
N GLU A 4 -16.85 -18.92 11.60
CA GLU A 4 -16.55 -17.79 12.49
C GLU A 4 -17.66 -16.75 12.38
N THR A 5 -18.18 -16.26 13.50
CA THR A 5 -19.12 -15.13 13.53
C THR A 5 -18.40 -13.87 13.96
N LEU A 6 -18.42 -12.84 13.13
CA LEU A 6 -17.78 -11.55 13.37
C LEU A 6 -18.60 -10.70 14.34
N TYR A 7 -17.99 -9.61 14.80
CA TYR A 7 -18.60 -8.64 15.72
C TYR A 7 -19.97 -8.11 15.27
N ASN A 8 -20.22 -8.03 13.96
CA ASN A 8 -21.46 -7.55 13.35
C ASN A 8 -22.45 -8.66 12.98
N GLY A 9 -22.28 -9.87 13.51
CA GLY A 9 -23.16 -11.01 13.28
C GLY A 9 -22.95 -11.70 11.93
N ILE A 10 -22.09 -11.18 11.04
CA ILE A 10 -21.75 -11.85 9.78
C ILE A 10 -21.02 -13.15 10.09
N THR A 11 -21.54 -14.25 9.54
CA THR A 11 -20.88 -15.55 9.61
C THR A 11 -20.01 -15.74 8.37
N VAL A 12 -18.70 -15.83 8.59
CA VAL A 12 -17.70 -16.03 7.53
C VAL A 12 -17.70 -17.50 7.10
N PRO A 13 -17.57 -17.82 5.80
CA PRO A 13 -17.45 -19.20 5.35
C PRO A 13 -16.30 -19.94 6.05
N GLN A 14 -16.47 -21.26 6.25
CA GLN A 14 -15.42 -22.10 6.84
C GLN A 14 -14.07 -21.98 6.12
N THR A 15 -14.10 -21.84 4.79
CA THR A 15 -12.91 -21.51 4.00
C THR A 15 -12.83 -20.00 3.84
N TRP A 16 -11.95 -19.40 4.63
CA TRP A 16 -11.59 -18.00 4.53
C TRP A 16 -10.07 -17.86 4.40
N PRO A 17 -9.56 -16.97 3.52
CA PRO A 17 -10.28 -16.19 2.50
C PRO A 17 -10.94 -17.07 1.41
N PRO A 18 -11.89 -16.56 0.59
CA PRO A 18 -12.48 -17.34 -0.50
C PRO A 18 -11.43 -17.76 -1.53
N ARG A 19 -11.40 -19.05 -1.88
CA ARG A 19 -10.39 -19.64 -2.80
C ARG A 19 -10.92 -19.98 -4.19
N ASN A 20 -12.22 -19.86 -4.39
CA ASN A 20 -12.91 -20.23 -5.62
C ASN A 20 -13.12 -19.03 -6.57
N VAL A 21 -12.32 -17.96 -6.43
CA VAL A 21 -12.39 -16.81 -7.33
C VAL A 21 -11.78 -17.19 -8.67
N ILE A 22 -12.56 -17.06 -9.74
CA ILE A 22 -12.13 -17.37 -11.10
C ILE A 22 -11.35 -16.18 -11.64
N GLU A 23 -10.03 -16.31 -11.68
CA GLU A 23 -9.09 -15.27 -12.14
C GLU A 23 -9.44 -14.73 -13.53
N SER A 24 -9.83 -15.62 -14.44
CA SER A 24 -10.15 -15.33 -15.84
C SER A 24 -11.53 -14.74 -16.08
N SER A 25 -12.42 -14.78 -15.07
CA SER A 25 -13.75 -14.19 -15.20
C SER A 25 -13.64 -12.69 -15.46
N ARG A 26 -14.73 -12.05 -15.89
CA ARG A 26 -14.87 -10.57 -15.91
C ARG A 26 -16.02 -10.07 -15.06
N GLU A 27 -16.74 -11.00 -14.44
CA GLU A 27 -17.82 -10.71 -13.49
C GLU A 27 -17.27 -10.12 -12.18
N PRO A 28 -18.16 -9.42 -11.46
CA PRO A 28 -18.33 -9.44 -10.02
C PRO A 28 -17.43 -10.37 -9.23
N ILE A 29 -16.45 -9.92 -8.45
CA ILE A 29 -15.90 -10.85 -7.44
C ILE A 29 -16.99 -11.06 -6.39
N PRO A 30 -17.41 -12.32 -6.14
CA PRO A 30 -18.48 -12.57 -5.18
C PRO A 30 -18.10 -12.12 -3.77
N VAL A 31 -19.07 -11.58 -3.03
CA VAL A 31 -18.97 -11.25 -1.60
C VAL A 31 -19.75 -12.29 -0.78
N PRO A 32 -19.22 -13.52 -0.58
CA PRO A 32 -19.98 -14.64 -0.03
C PRO A 32 -20.49 -14.39 1.40
N TYR A 33 -19.79 -13.54 2.16
CA TYR A 33 -20.18 -13.15 3.51
C TYR A 33 -21.43 -12.24 3.56
N LEU A 34 -21.87 -11.68 2.42
CA LEU A 34 -23.11 -10.91 2.30
C LEU A 34 -24.23 -11.69 1.59
N ALA A 35 -23.96 -12.91 1.09
CA ALA A 35 -24.98 -13.72 0.41
C ALA A 35 -26.11 -14.17 1.37
N HIS A 36 -25.76 -14.35 2.65
CA HIS A 36 -26.68 -14.71 3.72
C HIS A 36 -26.44 -13.78 4.91
N PRO A 37 -26.94 -12.53 4.86
CA PRO A 37 -26.76 -11.58 5.95
C PRO A 37 -27.46 -12.08 7.22
N PRO A 38 -26.96 -11.74 8.42
CA PRO A 38 -27.62 -12.15 9.66
C PRO A 38 -29.02 -11.51 9.74
N GLN A 39 -29.98 -12.25 10.31
CA GLN A 39 -31.35 -11.77 10.49
C GLN A 39 -31.42 -10.49 11.36
N VAL A 40 -30.47 -10.35 12.30
CA VAL A 40 -30.32 -9.19 13.16
C VAL A 40 -28.88 -8.71 13.03
N ILE A 41 -28.69 -7.47 12.58
CA ILE A 41 -27.38 -6.83 12.50
C ILE A 41 -27.22 -5.93 13.74
N PRO A 42 -26.23 -6.17 14.60
CA PRO A 42 -25.98 -5.29 15.74
C PRO A 42 -25.48 -3.92 15.25
N ILE A 43 -26.15 -2.86 15.68
CA ILE A 43 -25.82 -1.46 15.32
C ILE A 43 -25.18 -0.68 16.48
N ASP A 44 -25.12 -1.28 17.66
CA ASP A 44 -24.62 -0.72 18.92
C ASP A 44 -23.11 -0.96 19.14
N LEU A 45 -22.38 -1.30 18.07
CA LEU A 45 -20.97 -1.68 18.10
C LEU A 45 -19.99 -0.48 18.08
N GLY A 46 -20.49 0.74 18.27
CA GLY A 46 -19.70 1.98 18.26
C GLY A 46 -19.80 2.73 16.94
N ARG A 47 -18.67 3.27 16.45
CA ARG A 47 -18.66 4.10 15.23
C ARG A 47 -18.90 3.22 14.00
N GLN A 48 -19.87 3.60 13.19
CA GLN A 48 -20.16 2.95 11.91
C GLN A 48 -20.00 3.97 10.79
N LEU A 49 -19.30 3.57 9.73
CA LEU A 49 -19.15 4.39 8.54
C LEU A 49 -20.18 3.92 7.52
N PHE A 50 -21.06 4.83 7.09
CA PHE A 50 -22.09 4.56 6.09
C PHE A 50 -21.53 4.56 4.65
N VAL A 51 -20.43 3.84 4.42
CA VAL A 51 -19.92 3.62 3.05
C VAL A 51 -20.77 2.58 2.35
N ASP A 52 -20.98 1.44 3.00
CA ASP A 52 -21.73 0.32 2.44
C ASP A 52 -23.21 0.40 2.82
N ASP A 53 -24.08 -0.08 1.94
CA ASP A 53 -25.52 -0.12 2.15
C ASP A 53 -25.97 -1.28 3.06
N PHE A 54 -25.04 -2.12 3.54
CA PHE A 54 -25.35 -3.31 4.34
C PHE A 54 -26.16 -3.01 5.61
N LEU A 55 -26.03 -1.80 6.18
CA LEU A 55 -26.77 -1.36 7.37
C LEU A 55 -28.11 -0.68 7.05
N ILE A 56 -28.41 -0.44 5.77
CA ILE A 56 -29.57 0.33 5.32
C ILE A 56 -30.64 -0.62 4.82
N ALA A 57 -31.69 -0.83 5.60
CA ALA A 57 -32.84 -1.63 5.17
C ALA A 57 -33.68 -0.90 4.11
N GLU A 58 -33.92 0.40 4.32
CA GLU A 58 -34.60 1.28 3.37
C GLU A 58 -34.12 2.73 3.56
N THR A 59 -34.16 3.53 2.51
CA THR A 59 -33.82 4.95 2.57
C THR A 59 -34.57 5.75 1.50
N SER A 60 -34.94 6.99 1.84
CA SER A 60 -35.44 7.99 0.88
C SER A 60 -34.36 8.99 0.46
N LEU A 61 -33.14 8.84 0.99
CA LEU A 61 -32.02 9.73 0.70
C LEU A 61 -31.38 9.37 -0.63
N THR A 62 -30.94 10.40 -1.36
CA THR A 62 -30.10 10.22 -2.55
C THR A 62 -28.64 10.29 -2.17
N ARG A 63 -27.86 9.27 -2.53
CA ARG A 63 -26.41 9.27 -2.34
C ARG A 63 -25.77 10.18 -3.39
N ALA A 64 -25.00 11.16 -2.93
CA ALA A 64 -24.26 12.08 -3.78
C ALA A 64 -22.78 12.05 -3.40
N TYR A 65 -21.90 11.95 -4.41
CA TYR A 65 -20.45 11.99 -4.22
C TYR A 65 -19.94 13.36 -4.66
N GLY A 66 -19.45 14.14 -3.71
CA GLY A 66 -18.82 15.43 -4.01
C GLY A 66 -17.47 15.24 -4.71
N LYS A 67 -17.15 16.12 -5.65
CA LYS A 67 -15.81 16.18 -6.25
C LYS A 67 -14.89 16.90 -5.26
N PRO A 68 -13.73 16.33 -4.87
CA PRO A 68 -12.76 17.04 -4.04
C PRO A 68 -12.21 18.26 -4.78
N GLU A 69 -12.03 19.36 -4.06
CA GLU A 69 -11.35 20.57 -4.55
C GLU A 69 -9.91 20.58 -4.03
N ILE A 70 -8.98 21.04 -4.88
CA ILE A 70 -7.57 21.17 -4.49
C ILE A 70 -7.47 22.30 -3.47
N HIS A 71 -6.77 22.04 -2.37
CA HIS A 71 -6.57 23.04 -1.32
C HIS A 71 -5.81 24.26 -1.85
N PRO A 72 -6.19 25.52 -1.51
CA PRO A 72 -5.53 26.72 -2.04
C PRO A 72 -4.04 26.83 -1.71
N GLN A 73 -3.57 26.15 -0.66
CA GLN A 73 -2.16 26.10 -0.28
C GLN A 73 -1.40 24.92 -0.91
N SER A 74 -2.00 24.17 -1.85
CA SER A 74 -1.29 23.12 -2.57
C SER A 74 -0.22 23.70 -3.52
N PRO A 75 0.97 23.06 -3.63
CA PRO A 75 1.41 21.90 -2.85
C PRO A 75 1.76 22.27 -1.41
N VAL A 76 1.34 21.43 -0.46
CA VAL A 76 1.62 21.61 0.98
C VAL A 76 3.00 21.09 1.40
N LEU A 77 3.64 20.32 0.53
CA LEU A 77 5.02 19.85 0.68
C LEU A 77 5.70 20.00 -0.69
N SER A 78 6.86 20.66 -0.72
CA SER A 78 7.67 20.86 -1.93
C SER A 78 9.11 20.43 -1.65
N PRO A 79 9.90 20.05 -2.67
CA PRO A 79 11.33 19.78 -2.48
C PRO A 79 12.09 21.02 -2.00
N GLU A 80 12.88 20.86 -0.94
CA GLU A 80 13.65 21.91 -0.27
C GLU A 80 15.04 21.42 0.17
N THR A 81 15.17 20.19 0.66
CA THR A 81 16.46 19.63 1.11
C THR A 81 17.33 19.14 -0.05
N ASP A 82 18.62 18.94 0.21
CA ASP A 82 19.54 18.41 -0.81
C ASP A 82 19.09 17.02 -1.31
N GLU A 83 18.61 16.15 -0.41
CA GLU A 83 18.06 14.84 -0.77
C GLU A 83 16.79 14.96 -1.62
N GLU A 84 15.88 15.87 -1.26
CA GLU A 84 14.64 16.10 -2.00
C GLU A 84 14.91 16.70 -3.38
N MET A 85 15.92 17.55 -3.49
CA MET A 85 16.31 18.19 -4.75
C MET A 85 17.01 17.23 -5.70
N ASP A 86 17.54 16.09 -5.22
CA ASP A 86 18.16 15.03 -6.02
C ASP A 86 19.20 15.58 -7.03
N ALA A 87 20.03 16.54 -6.59
CA ALA A 87 20.98 17.28 -7.43
C ALA A 87 20.37 17.88 -8.72
N GLY A 88 19.06 18.13 -8.74
CA GLY A 88 18.30 18.63 -9.89
C GLY A 88 17.89 17.55 -10.89
N PHE A 89 18.16 16.27 -10.64
CA PHE A 89 17.80 15.17 -11.53
C PHE A 89 16.30 14.90 -11.54
N CYS A 90 15.71 14.56 -10.39
CA CYS A 90 14.27 14.45 -10.23
C CYS A 90 13.82 14.96 -8.84
N PRO A 91 13.72 16.30 -8.64
CA PRO A 91 13.29 16.87 -7.38
C PRO A 91 11.92 16.34 -6.94
N MET A 92 11.84 15.77 -5.74
CA MET A 92 10.61 15.21 -5.19
C MET A 92 10.55 15.29 -3.66
N ALA A 93 9.36 15.63 -3.17
CA ALA A 93 8.94 15.42 -1.78
C ALA A 93 7.46 15.00 -1.82
N ALA A 94 7.20 13.70 -1.94
CA ALA A 94 5.84 13.21 -2.08
C ALA A 94 5.62 11.88 -1.33
N PRO A 95 4.51 11.76 -0.59
CA PRO A 95 4.07 10.47 -0.07
C PRO A 95 3.50 9.68 -1.25
N PHE A 96 4.24 8.71 -1.75
CA PHE A 96 3.76 7.86 -2.84
C PHE A 96 2.66 6.93 -2.30
N ASN A 97 3.03 5.97 -1.46
CA ASN A 97 2.12 5.15 -0.65
C ASN A 97 2.55 5.08 0.82
N ASP A 98 3.47 5.97 1.21
CA ASP A 98 4.34 5.92 2.38
C ASP A 98 3.63 6.07 3.73
N GLY A 99 2.49 6.74 3.77
CA GLY A 99 1.66 6.85 4.97
C GLY A 99 1.68 8.23 5.62
N ALA A 100 0.49 8.70 5.97
CA ALA A 100 0.26 9.95 6.67
C ALA A 100 -0.67 9.66 7.86
N TRP A 101 -0.20 9.95 9.08
CA TRP A 101 -0.91 9.56 10.31
C TRP A 101 -0.91 10.71 11.30
N TYR A 102 -2.00 10.89 12.03
CA TYR A 102 -1.97 11.65 13.27
C TYR A 102 -1.55 10.72 14.40
N ASP A 103 -0.40 10.97 15.00
CA ASP A 103 0.06 10.28 16.19
C ASP A 103 -0.56 10.94 17.44
N PRO A 104 -1.48 10.27 18.16
CA PRO A 104 -2.12 10.85 19.35
C PRO A 104 -1.19 10.96 20.56
N GLN A 105 -0.11 10.20 20.62
CA GLN A 105 0.87 10.26 21.71
C GLN A 105 1.73 11.53 21.57
N ASP A 106 2.18 11.80 20.35
CA ASP A 106 3.05 12.94 20.05
C ASP A 106 2.23 14.21 19.71
N LYS A 107 0.94 14.04 19.41
CA LYS A 107 0.00 15.09 18.97
C LYS A 107 0.47 15.80 17.70
N LEU A 108 1.00 15.02 16.77
CA LEU A 108 1.52 15.49 15.50
C LEU A 108 0.98 14.65 14.35
N PHE A 109 0.71 15.30 13.23
CA PHE A 109 0.70 14.63 11.95
C PHE A 109 2.13 14.25 11.57
N LYS A 110 2.31 13.02 11.12
CA LYS A 110 3.56 12.45 10.65
C LYS A 110 3.37 11.95 9.23
N LEU A 111 4.29 12.31 8.36
CA LEU A 111 4.29 11.96 6.96
C LEU A 111 5.61 11.29 6.63
N TRP A 112 5.54 10.00 6.30
CA TRP A 112 6.66 9.35 5.63
C TRP A 112 6.53 9.64 4.14
N TYR A 113 7.65 9.93 3.49
CA TYR A 113 7.64 10.31 2.09
C TYR A 113 8.97 9.97 1.40
N MET A 114 8.95 10.07 0.08
CA MET A 114 10.10 9.87 -0.78
C MET A 114 10.77 11.23 -1.09
N PRO A 115 11.98 11.50 -0.55
CA PRO A 115 12.80 12.65 -0.94
C PRO A 115 13.67 12.27 -2.15
N GLY A 116 13.38 12.83 -3.33
CA GLY A 116 14.02 12.44 -4.59
C GLY A 116 13.49 11.11 -5.16
N TRP A 117 13.26 11.03 -6.47
CA TRP A 117 12.61 9.87 -7.09
C TRP A 117 13.45 8.59 -6.94
N PHE A 118 12.85 7.56 -6.33
CA PHE A 118 13.44 6.26 -6.02
C PHE A 118 14.60 6.22 -5.01
N HIS A 119 14.75 7.26 -4.20
CA HIS A 119 15.95 7.44 -3.39
C HIS A 119 15.83 6.86 -1.97
N SER A 120 15.29 7.64 -1.02
CA SER A 120 15.26 7.27 0.41
C SER A 120 13.83 7.23 0.97
N THR A 121 13.69 7.01 2.28
CA THR A 121 12.46 7.33 3.04
C THR A 121 12.78 8.40 4.09
N ALA A 122 12.02 9.50 4.08
CA ALA A 122 12.12 10.60 5.04
C ALA A 122 10.85 10.77 5.86
N LEU A 123 10.95 11.53 6.95
CA LEU A 123 9.85 11.92 7.82
C LEU A 123 9.67 13.44 7.81
N ALA A 124 8.42 13.90 7.68
CA ALA A 124 8.01 15.26 7.97
C ALA A 124 6.93 15.26 9.06
N THR A 125 6.91 16.29 9.90
CA THR A 125 5.93 16.44 10.98
C THR A 125 5.11 17.71 10.82
N SER A 126 3.88 17.72 11.31
CA SER A 126 3.00 18.89 11.23
C SER A 126 2.03 18.92 12.41
N THR A 127 1.60 20.12 12.80
CA THR A 127 0.55 20.31 13.81
C THR A 127 -0.85 20.45 13.20
N ASP A 128 -0.95 20.72 11.90
CA ASP A 128 -2.20 20.99 11.19
C ASP A 128 -2.42 20.17 9.90
N GLY A 129 -1.41 19.39 9.49
CA GLY A 129 -1.44 18.57 8.26
C GLY A 129 -1.25 19.39 6.98
N ILE A 130 -0.95 20.69 7.08
CA ILE A 130 -0.81 21.63 5.95
C ILE A 130 0.61 22.23 5.94
N HIS A 131 1.16 22.61 7.08
CA HIS A 131 2.51 23.15 7.19
C HIS A 131 3.43 22.08 7.77
N TRP A 132 4.43 21.67 7.00
CA TRP A 132 5.29 20.53 7.32
C TRP A 132 6.70 20.98 7.70
N GLU A 133 7.22 20.40 8.78
CA GLU A 133 8.58 20.56 9.28
C GLU A 133 9.40 19.31 9.00
N ARG A 134 10.70 19.50 8.73
CA ARG A 134 11.65 18.41 8.48
C ARG A 134 12.57 18.30 9.69
N PRO A 135 12.28 17.40 10.66
CA PRO A 135 13.08 17.29 11.86
C PRO A 135 14.50 16.82 11.52
N GLN A 136 15.51 17.36 12.19
CA GLN A 136 16.87 16.81 12.11
C GLN A 136 16.94 15.54 12.97
N LEU A 137 17.27 14.42 12.33
CA LEU A 137 17.34 13.09 12.92
C LEU A 137 18.80 12.62 13.01
N ASP A 138 19.01 11.55 13.77
CA ASP A 138 20.30 10.92 14.01
C ASP A 138 20.56 9.71 13.11
N VAL A 139 19.53 9.13 12.48
CA VAL A 139 19.66 8.04 11.50
C VAL A 139 20.62 8.41 10.36
N THR A 140 20.44 9.61 9.80
CA THR A 140 21.44 10.27 8.96
C THR A 140 21.66 11.67 9.55
N PRO A 141 22.75 11.89 10.31
CA PRO A 141 22.90 13.09 11.12
C PRO A 141 22.68 14.39 10.34
N GLY A 142 21.73 15.19 10.79
CA GLY A 142 21.42 16.51 10.23
C GLY A 142 20.39 16.51 9.11
N THR A 143 19.85 15.35 8.72
CA THR A 143 18.77 15.22 7.74
C THR A 143 17.51 14.67 8.40
N ASN A 144 16.41 14.61 7.66
CA ASN A 144 15.15 14.01 8.13
C ASN A 144 14.92 12.60 7.55
N LEU A 145 15.99 11.92 7.13
CA LEU A 145 15.92 10.55 6.64
C LEU A 145 15.67 9.58 7.80
N VAL A 146 14.73 8.66 7.61
CA VAL A 146 14.51 7.52 8.53
C VAL A 146 15.04 6.22 7.94
N TRP A 147 15.27 6.19 6.63
CA TRP A 147 15.90 5.08 5.95
C TRP A 147 16.66 5.61 4.71
N PRO A 148 17.99 5.71 4.75
CA PRO A 148 18.77 6.26 3.65
C PRO A 148 18.79 5.33 2.44
N ASN A 149 19.10 5.89 1.28
CA ASN A 149 19.21 5.14 0.04
C ASN A 149 20.34 4.11 0.11
N ASN A 150 20.14 2.96 -0.54
CA ASN A 150 21.15 1.91 -0.67
C ASN A 150 21.74 1.96 -2.08
N GLU A 151 23.07 2.02 -2.20
CA GLU A 151 23.73 2.01 -3.50
C GLU A 151 23.29 0.80 -4.36
N GLY A 152 23.02 1.05 -5.63
CA GLY A 152 22.60 0.01 -6.59
C GLY A 152 21.15 -0.47 -6.43
N SER A 153 20.34 0.21 -5.62
CA SER A 153 18.94 -0.13 -5.39
C SER A 153 18.04 1.09 -5.56
N ASP A 154 16.83 0.86 -6.08
CA ASP A 154 15.78 1.86 -6.16
C ASP A 154 14.70 1.56 -5.10
N ARG A 155 14.44 2.53 -4.23
CA ARG A 155 13.32 2.49 -3.29
C ARG A 155 12.03 2.88 -4.03
N ASP A 156 11.20 1.94 -4.40
CA ASP A 156 10.05 2.20 -5.28
C ASP A 156 8.75 2.54 -4.52
N GLY A 157 8.48 1.86 -3.42
CA GLY A 157 7.35 2.19 -2.56
C GLY A 157 7.68 1.94 -1.11
N CYS A 158 7.05 2.67 -0.21
CA CYS A 158 6.91 2.20 1.15
C CYS A 158 5.52 2.47 1.68
N LEU A 159 5.16 1.77 2.75
CA LEU A 159 3.97 2.06 3.53
C LEU A 159 4.36 1.93 4.99
N VAL A 160 4.14 2.99 5.75
CA VAL A 160 4.21 3.03 7.20
C VAL A 160 2.80 2.99 7.76
N TRP A 161 2.61 2.13 8.76
CA TRP A 161 1.38 2.00 9.52
C TRP A 161 1.63 2.28 11.00
N LEU A 162 0.84 3.17 11.58
CA LEU A 162 0.80 3.38 13.03
C LEU A 162 -0.15 2.37 13.67
N ASP A 163 0.41 1.35 14.32
CA ASP A 163 -0.35 0.37 15.08
C ASP A 163 -0.54 0.85 16.52
N SER A 164 -1.69 1.48 16.76
CA SER A 164 -2.04 1.97 18.10
C SER A 164 -2.49 0.87 19.06
N ASP A 165 -2.78 -0.34 18.54
CA ASP A 165 -3.35 -1.45 19.30
C ASP A 165 -2.32 -2.54 19.62
N THR A 166 -1.05 -2.37 19.18
CA THR A 166 0.02 -3.33 19.50
C THR A 166 0.25 -3.44 21.01
N PRO A 167 0.34 -4.65 21.57
CA PRO A 167 0.79 -4.84 22.95
C PRO A 167 2.31 -4.67 23.09
N ASP A 168 3.06 -4.77 21.99
CA ASP A 168 4.51 -4.61 21.97
C ASP A 168 4.88 -3.19 21.50
N PRO A 169 5.35 -2.31 22.40
CA PRO A 169 5.70 -0.94 22.05
C PRO A 169 6.89 -0.85 21.09
N ALA A 170 7.72 -1.90 20.96
CA ALA A 170 8.80 -1.93 19.97
C ALA A 170 8.27 -2.05 18.52
N GLN A 171 7.00 -2.41 18.35
CA GLN A 171 6.34 -2.62 17.05
C GLN A 171 5.19 -1.65 16.80
N ARG A 172 5.22 -0.49 17.47
CA ARG A 172 4.22 0.57 17.34
C ARG A 172 4.07 1.06 15.90
N TYR A 173 5.15 1.07 15.16
CA TYR A 173 5.18 1.35 13.74
C TYR A 173 5.57 0.09 12.97
N LYS A 174 4.93 -0.09 11.83
CA LYS A 174 5.20 -1.17 10.88
C LYS A 174 5.46 -0.54 9.53
N MET A 175 6.50 -1.01 8.84
CA MET A 175 6.85 -0.51 7.52
C MET A 175 7.00 -1.67 6.54
N PHE A 176 6.47 -1.49 5.35
CA PHE A 176 6.74 -2.33 4.20
C PHE A 176 7.43 -1.48 3.14
N GLN A 177 8.62 -1.87 2.68
CA GLN A 177 9.32 -1.21 1.57
C GLN A 177 9.42 -2.16 0.38
N TYR A 178 9.33 -1.64 -0.84
CA TYR A 178 9.60 -2.39 -2.07
C TYR A 178 10.83 -1.83 -2.77
N TYR A 179 11.82 -2.68 -2.96
CA TYR A 179 13.08 -2.34 -3.58
C TYR A 179 13.26 -3.03 -4.93
N ARG A 180 13.93 -2.33 -5.84
CA ARG A 180 14.50 -2.93 -7.06
C ARG A 180 16.01 -2.88 -6.95
N HIS A 181 16.63 -4.03 -6.82
CA HIS A 181 18.07 -4.19 -6.79
C HIS A 181 18.59 -4.46 -8.19
N TYR A 182 19.63 -3.75 -8.57
CA TYR A 182 20.34 -4.01 -9.80
C TYR A 182 21.57 -4.89 -9.53
N LYS A 183 21.64 -6.03 -10.21
CA LYS A 183 22.87 -6.84 -10.26
C LYS A 183 23.63 -6.51 -11.54
N GLN A 184 24.71 -5.74 -11.39
CA GLN A 184 25.59 -5.38 -12.49
C GLN A 184 26.26 -6.63 -13.08
N LYS A 185 26.22 -6.75 -14.41
CA LYS A 185 26.99 -7.79 -15.10
C LYS A 185 28.48 -7.44 -15.06
N PRO A 186 29.38 -8.43 -14.88
CA PRO A 186 30.81 -8.19 -14.96
C PRO A 186 31.19 -7.44 -16.25
N GLY A 187 31.96 -6.36 -16.11
CA GLY A 187 32.46 -5.56 -17.23
C GLY A 187 31.54 -4.44 -17.74
N GLN A 188 30.39 -4.18 -17.10
CA GLN A 188 29.62 -2.96 -17.39
C GLN A 188 30.20 -1.74 -16.66
N PRO A 189 30.12 -0.53 -17.26
CA PRO A 189 30.50 0.69 -16.57
C PRO A 189 29.56 0.97 -15.40
N PRO A 190 30.03 1.65 -14.33
CA PRO A 190 29.19 2.04 -13.22
C PRO A 190 28.02 2.90 -13.68
N ILE A 191 26.92 2.82 -12.95
CA ILE A 191 25.72 3.62 -13.21
C ILE A 191 26.05 5.09 -12.92
N PRO A 192 25.85 6.02 -13.87
CA PRO A 192 26.14 7.44 -13.64
C PRO A 192 25.32 8.00 -12.47
N PRO A 193 25.87 8.96 -11.70
CA PRO A 193 25.08 9.76 -10.77
C PRO A 193 23.90 10.43 -11.50
N GLY A 194 22.75 10.57 -10.83
CA GLY A 194 21.54 11.10 -11.46
C GLY A 194 20.98 10.16 -12.52
N SER A 195 20.87 8.88 -12.20
CA SER A 195 20.14 7.92 -13.02
C SER A 195 19.50 6.85 -12.14
N TRP A 196 18.41 6.24 -12.61
CA TRP A 196 17.71 5.19 -11.87
C TRP A 196 18.26 3.82 -12.26
N PRO A 197 18.95 3.10 -11.35
CA PRO A 197 19.48 1.79 -11.60
C PRO A 197 18.56 0.85 -12.37
N SER A 198 17.28 0.75 -11.96
CA SER A 198 16.31 -0.15 -12.59
C SER A 198 15.96 0.21 -14.04
N GLN A 199 16.14 1.47 -14.47
CA GLN A 199 15.77 1.92 -15.82
C GLN A 199 16.94 1.95 -16.81
N MET A 200 18.18 2.12 -16.32
CA MET A 200 19.37 2.23 -17.17
C MET A 200 20.15 0.92 -17.31
N ALA A 201 19.90 -0.02 -16.41
CA ALA A 201 20.54 -1.32 -16.32
C ALA A 201 20.28 -2.26 -17.52
N LYS A 202 21.34 -2.87 -18.07
CA LYS A 202 21.26 -4.02 -19.01
C LYS A 202 21.58 -5.37 -18.31
N GLY A 203 21.22 -5.49 -17.04
CA GLY A 203 21.51 -6.65 -16.18
C GLY A 203 20.25 -7.28 -15.58
N GLU A 204 20.45 -8.11 -14.55
CA GLU A 204 19.35 -8.73 -13.82
C GLU A 204 18.79 -7.73 -12.80
N MET A 205 17.46 -7.58 -12.80
CA MET A 205 16.74 -6.83 -11.78
C MET A 205 16.12 -7.83 -10.81
N VAL A 206 16.47 -7.71 -9.54
CA VAL A 206 15.85 -8.46 -8.45
C VAL A 206 14.94 -7.49 -7.71
N SER A 207 13.74 -7.92 -7.33
CA SER A 207 12.84 -7.07 -6.55
C SER A 207 12.43 -7.77 -5.27
N GLU A 208 12.43 -7.01 -4.18
CA GLU A 208 12.24 -7.51 -2.83
C GLU A 208 11.26 -6.64 -2.07
N GLY A 209 10.41 -7.27 -1.26
CA GLY A 209 9.63 -6.60 -0.24
C GLY A 209 10.33 -6.75 1.10
N TRP A 210 10.41 -5.68 1.89
CA TRP A 210 11.03 -5.67 3.22
C TRP A 210 10.00 -5.26 4.25
N ALA A 211 9.80 -6.09 5.28
CA ALA A 211 8.96 -5.79 6.43
C ALA A 211 9.83 -5.40 7.64
N GLN A 212 9.49 -4.29 8.30
CA GLN A 212 10.24 -3.70 9.40
C GLN A 212 9.32 -3.16 10.48
N VAL A 213 9.83 -3.05 11.70
CA VAL A 213 9.11 -2.48 12.84
C VAL A 213 9.92 -1.37 13.49
N SER A 214 9.23 -0.47 14.19
CA SER A 214 9.87 0.62 14.93
C SER A 214 9.05 1.04 16.15
N PRO A 215 9.68 1.42 17.27
CA PRO A 215 8.98 2.02 18.40
C PRO A 215 8.53 3.47 18.14
N ASP A 216 9.24 4.22 17.29
CA ASP A 216 9.07 5.67 17.12
C ASP A 216 8.79 6.12 15.68
N GLY A 217 8.93 5.20 14.71
CA GLY A 217 8.77 5.46 13.29
C GLY A 217 10.00 6.15 12.66
N ILE A 218 11.10 6.23 13.40
CA ILE A 218 12.37 6.83 13.02
C ILE A 218 13.46 5.75 12.96
N HIS A 219 13.58 4.96 14.03
CA HIS A 219 14.58 3.89 14.14
C HIS A 219 13.94 2.56 13.78
N TRP A 220 14.26 2.06 12.59
CA TRP A 220 13.68 0.83 12.05
C TRP A 220 14.57 -0.39 12.32
N SER A 221 13.93 -1.54 12.59
CA SER A 221 14.61 -2.83 12.70
C SER A 221 15.31 -3.22 11.40
N ASP A 222 16.18 -4.23 11.46
CA ASP A 222 16.63 -4.92 10.26
C ASP A 222 15.44 -5.47 9.45
N PRO A 223 15.53 -5.48 8.10
CA PRO A 223 14.44 -5.92 7.25
C PRO A 223 14.26 -7.43 7.28
N VAL A 224 13.01 -7.87 7.43
CA VAL A 224 12.59 -9.24 7.09
C VAL A 224 12.18 -9.25 5.63
N ILE A 225 12.93 -9.96 4.78
CA ILE A 225 12.63 -10.09 3.35
C ILE A 225 11.36 -10.92 3.19
N THR A 226 10.39 -10.39 2.45
CA THR A 226 9.11 -11.05 2.20
C THR A 226 9.23 -12.12 1.12
N THR A 227 8.23 -12.99 1.04
CA THR A 227 7.96 -13.74 -0.20
C THR A 227 7.84 -12.76 -1.38
N GLN A 228 8.23 -13.19 -2.59
CA GLN A 228 8.29 -12.30 -3.76
C GLN A 228 6.92 -11.68 -4.07
N VAL A 229 6.93 -10.35 -4.18
CA VAL A 229 5.76 -9.53 -4.53
C VAL A 229 6.08 -8.56 -5.67
N GLY A 230 5.05 -7.94 -6.25
CA GLY A 230 5.23 -6.84 -7.19
C GLY A 230 5.19 -5.46 -6.53
N ASP A 231 5.52 -4.44 -7.32
CA ASP A 231 5.40 -3.02 -6.99
C ASP A 231 4.00 -2.65 -6.48
N ASN A 232 3.90 -1.60 -5.67
CA ASN A 232 2.65 -1.15 -5.03
C ASN A 232 1.95 -2.22 -4.17
N THR A 233 2.66 -3.27 -3.73
CA THR A 233 2.19 -4.12 -2.63
C THR A 233 2.11 -3.29 -1.35
N SER A 234 1.07 -3.53 -0.56
CA SER A 234 0.81 -2.81 0.68
C SER A 234 0.24 -3.74 1.75
N PHE A 235 0.00 -3.23 2.95
CA PHE A 235 -0.61 -3.96 4.03
C PHE A 235 -1.56 -3.09 4.84
N PHE A 236 -2.38 -3.70 5.67
CA PHE A 236 -3.22 -3.00 6.64
C PHE A 236 -3.56 -3.94 7.81
N TYR A 237 -3.96 -3.36 8.94
CA TYR A 237 -4.55 -4.13 10.02
C TYR A 237 -6.07 -4.19 9.86
N ASN A 238 -6.65 -5.39 9.90
CA ASN A 238 -8.08 -5.57 10.01
C ASN A 238 -8.45 -5.71 11.50
N PRO A 239 -8.97 -4.65 12.17
CA PRO A 239 -9.27 -4.71 13.59
C PRO A 239 -10.45 -5.63 13.93
N PHE A 240 -11.30 -5.93 12.94
CA PHE A 240 -12.49 -6.77 13.12
C PHE A 240 -12.17 -8.25 13.15
N ARG A 241 -11.16 -8.67 12.38
CA ARG A 241 -10.61 -10.04 12.39
C ARG A 241 -9.34 -10.17 13.24
N ARG A 242 -8.75 -9.03 13.63
CA ARG A 242 -7.46 -8.91 14.32
C ARG A 242 -6.32 -9.54 13.52
N LYS A 243 -6.29 -9.27 12.22
CA LYS A 243 -5.30 -9.84 11.29
C LYS A 243 -4.53 -8.75 10.57
N TRP A 244 -3.23 -8.97 10.41
CA TRP A 244 -2.43 -8.28 9.41
C TRP A 244 -2.78 -8.80 8.03
N CYS A 245 -3.17 -7.90 7.15
CA CYS A 245 -3.59 -8.21 5.79
C CYS A 245 -2.56 -7.70 4.81
N MET A 246 -1.98 -8.57 4.00
CA MET A 246 -1.17 -8.15 2.85
C MET A 246 -2.08 -8.00 1.64
N SER A 247 -2.01 -6.85 1.00
CA SER A 247 -2.64 -6.58 -0.29
C SER A 247 -1.52 -6.61 -1.34
N ILE A 248 -1.41 -7.77 -1.99
CA ILE A 248 -0.25 -8.13 -2.79
C ILE A 248 -0.53 -7.81 -4.25
N ARG A 249 0.33 -7.01 -4.88
CA ARG A 249 0.22 -6.79 -6.33
C ARG A 249 0.84 -7.97 -7.06
N ARG A 250 0.07 -8.61 -7.94
CA ARG A 250 0.55 -9.63 -8.89
C ARG A 250 0.00 -9.40 -10.30
N SER A 251 0.55 -10.14 -11.25
CA SER A 251 0.01 -10.21 -12.60
C SER A 251 -1.01 -11.35 -12.68
N GLY A 252 -2.29 -11.01 -12.85
CA GLY A 252 -3.34 -11.98 -13.13
C GLY A 252 -3.48 -12.31 -14.62
N ARG A 253 -4.33 -13.29 -14.96
CA ARG A 253 -4.56 -13.83 -16.31
C ARG A 253 -6.05 -13.88 -16.63
N ILE A 254 -6.44 -13.21 -17.72
CA ILE A 254 -7.79 -13.36 -18.30
C ILE A 254 -7.81 -14.58 -19.23
N ASP A 255 -6.81 -14.68 -20.08
CA ASP A 255 -6.62 -15.76 -21.03
C ASP A 255 -5.12 -16.04 -21.20
N GLU A 256 -4.75 -16.92 -22.13
CA GLU A 256 -3.36 -17.32 -22.39
C GLU A 256 -2.45 -16.13 -22.72
N THR A 257 -2.99 -15.10 -23.38
CA THR A 257 -2.28 -13.94 -23.92
C THR A 257 -2.47 -12.67 -23.08
N THR A 258 -3.60 -12.54 -22.39
CA THR A 258 -3.97 -11.33 -21.66
C THR A 258 -3.58 -11.43 -20.20
N ARG A 259 -2.74 -10.49 -19.77
CA ARG A 259 -2.39 -10.25 -18.37
C ARG A 259 -3.06 -8.99 -17.87
N LEU A 260 -3.40 -8.98 -16.59
CA LEU A 260 -3.89 -7.80 -15.88
C LEU A 260 -3.09 -7.56 -14.60
N ARG A 261 -3.20 -6.36 -14.04
CA ARG A 261 -2.77 -6.11 -12.66
C ARG A 261 -3.88 -6.56 -11.73
N ALA A 262 -3.56 -7.41 -10.78
CA ALA A 262 -4.51 -7.94 -9.81
C ALA A 262 -3.95 -7.77 -8.38
N ARG A 263 -4.86 -7.85 -7.41
CA ARG A 263 -4.54 -7.95 -5.99
C ARG A 263 -4.76 -9.36 -5.52
N PHE A 264 -3.79 -9.87 -4.81
CA PHE A 264 -3.87 -11.08 -4.01
C PHE A 264 -3.94 -10.67 -2.55
N TYR A 265 -4.47 -11.56 -1.73
CA TYR A 265 -4.78 -11.29 -0.33
C TYR A 265 -4.32 -12.44 0.54
N ARG A 266 -3.79 -12.09 1.71
CA ARG A 266 -3.54 -13.03 2.79
C ARG A 266 -3.61 -12.36 4.14
N GLU A 267 -3.92 -13.15 5.14
CA GLU A 267 -3.99 -12.75 6.55
C GLU A 267 -2.85 -13.40 7.34
N SER A 268 -2.37 -12.73 8.38
CA SER A 268 -1.44 -13.25 9.39
C SER A 268 -1.80 -12.68 10.76
N ASP A 269 -1.51 -13.40 11.83
CA ASP A 269 -1.62 -12.90 13.20
C ASP A 269 -0.47 -11.95 13.56
N ASP A 270 0.70 -12.16 12.96
CA ASP A 270 1.93 -11.43 13.23
C ASP A 270 2.45 -10.78 11.94
N PHE A 271 2.88 -9.53 12.03
CA PHE A 271 3.34 -8.74 10.89
C PHE A 271 4.66 -9.25 10.30
N LEU A 272 5.67 -9.50 11.14
CA LEU A 272 7.01 -9.90 10.69
C LEU A 272 7.08 -11.40 10.39
N GLN A 273 6.50 -12.26 11.21
CA GLN A 273 6.38 -13.68 10.90
C GLN A 273 5.49 -13.88 9.67
N GLY A 274 4.51 -12.99 9.50
CA GLY A 274 3.72 -12.89 8.29
C GLY A 274 4.50 -12.38 7.08
N ALA A 275 5.76 -11.96 7.15
CA ALA A 275 6.47 -11.48 5.96
C ALA A 275 6.77 -12.61 4.96
N GLN A 276 6.90 -13.86 5.41
CA GLN A 276 7.21 -15.02 4.56
C GLN A 276 6.03 -15.99 4.53
N TRP A 277 5.66 -16.44 3.34
CA TRP A 277 4.51 -17.31 3.10
C TRP A 277 4.69 -18.16 1.85
N ASP A 278 3.93 -19.25 1.76
CA ASP A 278 3.83 -20.08 0.58
C ASP A 278 2.82 -19.49 -0.40
N MET A 279 3.26 -19.22 -1.63
CA MET A 279 2.43 -18.52 -2.62
C MET A 279 1.21 -19.33 -3.07
N ASP A 280 1.29 -20.65 -3.06
CA ASP A 280 0.22 -21.51 -3.59
C ASP A 280 -0.87 -21.75 -2.53
N SER A 281 -0.48 -21.79 -1.25
CA SER A 281 -1.38 -22.13 -0.16
C SER A 281 -1.82 -20.95 0.71
N ASP A 282 -1.02 -19.90 0.89
CA ASP A 282 -1.32 -18.85 1.88
C ASP A 282 -2.02 -17.62 1.31
N GLU A 283 -1.84 -17.31 0.03
CA GLU A 283 -2.50 -16.18 -0.62
C GLU A 283 -3.63 -16.61 -1.56
N VAL A 284 -4.56 -15.69 -1.81
CA VAL A 284 -5.69 -15.89 -2.71
C VAL A 284 -5.83 -14.75 -3.68
N PHE A 285 -6.34 -15.02 -4.88
CA PHE A 285 -6.78 -13.97 -5.79
C PHE A 285 -7.94 -13.19 -5.15
N TRP A 286 -7.85 -11.86 -5.12
CA TRP A 286 -8.74 -11.03 -4.30
C TRP A 286 -9.45 -9.92 -5.06
N GLN A 287 -8.73 -9.22 -5.94
CA GLN A 287 -9.30 -8.08 -6.66
C GLN A 287 -8.70 -7.94 -8.05
N ARG A 288 -9.56 -7.58 -9.00
CA ARG A 288 -9.17 -7.09 -10.32
C ARG A 288 -10.21 -6.11 -10.84
N ILE A 289 -9.89 -5.48 -11.97
CA ILE A 289 -10.88 -4.78 -12.76
C ILE A 289 -11.97 -5.73 -13.28
N ASP A 290 -13.22 -5.29 -13.30
CA ASP A 290 -14.37 -6.01 -13.83
C ASP A 290 -15.11 -5.20 -14.93
N HIS A 291 -16.26 -5.67 -15.40
CA HIS A 291 -16.98 -5.02 -16.49
C HIS A 291 -17.73 -3.74 -16.08
N PHE A 292 -17.82 -3.41 -14.79
CA PHE A 292 -18.34 -2.13 -14.29
C PHE A 292 -17.25 -1.06 -14.20
N ASP A 293 -15.97 -1.45 -14.25
CA ASP A 293 -14.83 -0.51 -14.32
C ASP A 293 -14.73 0.12 -15.71
N LEU A 294 -15.64 1.05 -16.00
CA LEU A 294 -15.66 1.77 -17.25
C LEU A 294 -14.43 2.68 -17.37
N PRO A 295 -13.86 2.83 -18.58
CA PRO A 295 -12.79 3.79 -18.80
C PRO A 295 -13.29 5.21 -18.47
N HIS A 296 -12.37 6.06 -18.01
CA HIS A 296 -12.66 7.47 -17.78
C HIS A 296 -13.29 8.09 -19.04
N PRO A 297 -14.45 8.80 -18.93
CA PRO A 297 -15.26 9.21 -20.07
C PRO A 297 -14.58 10.19 -21.03
N ALA A 298 -13.49 10.83 -20.60
CA ALA A 298 -12.60 11.61 -21.46
C ALA A 298 -11.17 11.05 -21.37
N PRO A 299 -10.50 10.70 -22.47
CA PRO A 299 -9.05 10.55 -22.39
C PRO A 299 -8.48 11.95 -22.09
N PRO A 300 -7.84 12.19 -20.92
CA PRO A 300 -6.93 13.32 -20.88
C PRO A 300 -5.91 13.11 -22.01
N HIS A 301 -5.41 14.19 -22.59
CA HIS A 301 -4.26 14.17 -23.50
C HIS A 301 -2.98 13.68 -22.78
N GLN A 302 -3.02 12.48 -22.21
CA GLN A 302 -1.95 11.78 -21.55
C GLN A 302 -1.80 10.44 -22.25
N SER A 303 -0.77 10.33 -23.07
CA SER A 303 -0.33 9.13 -23.77
C SER A 303 0.25 8.09 -22.79
N GLY A 304 -0.55 7.67 -21.80
CA GLY A 304 -0.27 6.52 -20.95
C GLY A 304 -1.10 5.35 -21.44
N ALA A 305 -0.46 4.27 -21.89
CA ALA A 305 -1.12 3.09 -22.45
C ALA A 305 -2.14 2.49 -21.45
N ARG A 306 -3.43 2.78 -21.66
CA ARG A 306 -4.54 2.06 -21.01
C ARG A 306 -4.91 0.91 -21.93
N LYS A 307 -4.71 -0.33 -21.48
CA LYS A 307 -5.35 -1.48 -22.12
C LYS A 307 -6.84 -1.41 -21.76
N ASP A 308 -7.64 -1.10 -22.78
CA ASP A 308 -9.09 -1.12 -22.68
C ASP A 308 -9.54 -2.57 -22.52
N VAL A 309 -10.18 -2.89 -21.40
CA VAL A 309 -10.73 -4.22 -21.18
C VAL A 309 -12.07 -4.40 -21.90
N ASN A 310 -12.76 -3.32 -22.26
CA ASN A 310 -14.12 -3.40 -22.82
C ASN A 310 -14.14 -3.50 -24.35
N LEU A 311 -12.98 -3.62 -24.99
CA LEU A 311 -12.90 -4.03 -26.39
C LEU A 311 -12.97 -5.56 -26.48
N THR A 312 -14.00 -6.08 -27.14
CA THR A 312 -14.02 -7.45 -27.65
C THR A 312 -14.93 -7.46 -28.90
N PRO A 313 -14.61 -8.24 -29.95
CA PRO A 313 -13.54 -9.23 -30.07
C PRO A 313 -12.25 -8.72 -30.72
#